data_AF-A0A9I9CCL7-F1
#
_entry.id   AF-A0A9I9CCL7-F1
#
_cell.length_a   1.000
_cell.length_b   1.000
_cell.length_c   1.000
_cell.angle_alpha   90.00
_cell.angle_beta   90.00
_cell.angle_gamma   90.00
#
_symmetry.space_group_name_H-M   'P 1'
#
loop_
_entity.id
_entity.type
_entity.pdbx_description
1 polymer ?
#
loop_
_entity_poly.entity_id
_entity_poly.type
_entity_poly.pdbx_seq_one_letter_code
_entity_poly.pdbx_strand_id
1 'polypeptide(L)'
;MVEMHKEVPGKRFDRYHELGQHAFGEKMGLWVVVPQQLMVEIGVNIVYMITGGNSLKKIHDLACHDCKPIKTTYFIMIFASVHFFLSNLPSFNSITLVSLAAAVMSL
;
A
#
# COMPACT_ATOMS: atom_id res chain seq x y z
N MET A 1 -20.63 -6.94 -7.45
CA MET A 1 -19.90 -6.16 -6.42
C MET A 1 -20.81 -5.22 -5.60
N VAL A 2 -21.87 -4.61 -6.18
CA VAL A 2 -22.77 -3.66 -5.48
C VAL A 2 -23.64 -4.31 -4.39
N GLU A 3 -23.98 -5.60 -4.52
CA GLU A 3 -24.83 -6.33 -3.56
C GLU A 3 -24.08 -6.76 -2.27
N MET A 4 -22.74 -6.88 -2.30
CA MET A 4 -21.96 -7.37 -1.14
C MET A 4 -21.74 -6.32 -0.04
N HIS A 5 -22.07 -5.06 -0.30
CA HIS A 5 -21.91 -3.94 0.66
C HIS A 5 -23.24 -3.46 1.27
N LYS A 6 -24.33 -4.17 0.98
CA LYS A 6 -25.68 -3.85 1.46
C LYS A 6 -26.22 -5.02 2.29
N GLU A 7 -25.72 -5.16 3.51
CA GLU A 7 -26.35 -6.03 4.50
C GLU A 7 -27.71 -5.45 4.97
N VAL A 8 -27.93 -4.14 4.73
CA VAL A 8 -29.17 -3.40 5.03
C VAL A 8 -29.65 -2.67 3.76
N PRO A 9 -30.96 -2.73 3.41
CA PRO A 9 -31.49 -1.96 2.29
C PRO A 9 -31.27 -0.46 2.52
N GLY A 10 -30.49 0.17 1.64
CA GLY A 10 -30.29 1.62 1.61
C GLY A 10 -28.99 2.16 2.19
N LYS A 11 -28.14 1.35 2.86
CA LYS A 11 -26.84 1.81 3.37
C LYS A 11 -25.69 0.99 2.77
N ARG A 12 -24.77 1.70 2.11
CA ARG A 12 -23.54 1.15 1.54
C ARG A 12 -22.42 1.40 2.55
N PHE A 13 -21.83 0.33 3.08
CA PHE A 13 -20.65 0.45 3.93
C PHE A 13 -19.41 0.45 3.05
N ASP A 14 -18.86 1.62 2.72
CA ASP A 14 -17.72 1.71 1.79
C ASP A 14 -16.36 1.62 2.52
N ARG A 15 -16.35 1.66 3.86
CA ARG A 15 -15.13 1.68 4.68
C ARG A 15 -15.13 0.62 5.77
N TYR A 16 -13.95 0.06 6.06
CA TYR A 16 -13.78 -0.93 7.13
C TYR A 16 -14.23 -0.42 8.50
N HIS A 17 -14.01 0.86 8.80
CA HIS A 17 -14.48 1.45 10.06
C HIS A 17 -16.03 1.51 10.15
N GLU A 18 -16.71 1.69 9.02
CA GLU A 18 -18.18 1.80 8.95
C GLU A 18 -18.83 0.44 9.19
N LEU A 19 -18.23 -0.62 8.63
CA LEU A 19 -18.55 -2.00 8.95
C LEU A 19 -18.29 -2.33 10.42
N GLY A 20 -17.13 -1.93 10.95
CA GLY A 20 -16.80 -2.12 12.36
C GLY A 20 -17.82 -1.46 13.29
N GLN A 21 -18.22 -0.22 12.97
CA GLN A 21 -19.23 0.51 13.73
C GLN A 21 -20.62 -0.12 13.63
N HIS A 22 -20.96 -0.75 12.51
CA HIS A 22 -22.22 -1.48 12.37
C HIS A 22 -22.25 -2.76 13.20
N ALA A 23 -21.17 -3.55 13.18
CA ALA A 23 -21.11 -4.85 13.86
C ALA A 23 -20.88 -4.75 15.38
N PHE A 24 -20.08 -3.77 15.83
CA PHE A 24 -19.65 -3.65 17.23
C PHE A 24 -20.11 -2.36 17.93
N GLY A 25 -20.82 -1.47 17.23
CA GLY A 25 -21.28 -0.17 17.73
C GLY A 25 -20.28 0.97 17.46
N GLU A 26 -20.77 2.22 17.49
CA GLU A 26 -20.04 3.40 16.99
C GLU A 26 -18.67 3.64 17.64
N LYS A 27 -18.53 3.34 18.94
CA LYS A 27 -17.28 3.56 19.69
C LYS A 27 -16.36 2.33 19.66
N MET A 28 -16.89 1.14 19.93
CA MET A 28 -16.08 -0.09 20.02
C MET A 28 -15.59 -0.54 18.64
N GLY A 29 -16.42 -0.42 17.60
CA GLY A 29 -16.04 -0.75 16.23
C GLY A 29 -14.87 0.10 15.72
N LEU A 30 -14.87 1.39 16.04
CA LEU A 30 -13.80 2.31 15.66
C LEU A 30 -12.49 1.97 16.40
N TRP A 31 -12.56 1.70 17.71
CA TRP A 31 -11.40 1.36 18.53
C TRP A 31 -10.77 0.00 18.23
N VAL A 32 -11.51 -0.95 17.64
CA VAL A 32 -10.96 -2.25 17.26
C VAL A 32 -10.41 -2.21 15.84
N VAL A 33 -11.17 -1.66 14.89
CA VAL A 33 -10.81 -1.75 13.47
C VAL A 33 -9.70 -0.76 13.09
N VAL A 34 -9.73 0.46 13.62
CA VAL A 34 -8.74 1.49 13.22
C VAL A 34 -7.32 1.14 13.67
N PRO A 35 -7.06 0.68 14.91
CA PRO A 35 -5.70 0.28 15.29
C PRO A 35 -5.18 -0.91 14.51
N GLN A 36 -6.04 -1.90 14.23
CA GLN A 36 -5.65 -3.05 13.42
C GLN A 36 -5.31 -2.62 11.99
N GLN A 37 -6.14 -1.76 11.39
CA GLN A 37 -5.91 -1.23 10.05
C GLN A 37 -4.59 -0.43 9.97
N LEU A 38 -4.35 0.48 10.92
CA LEU A 38 -3.09 1.23 11.02
C LEU A 38 -1.88 0.30 11.19
N MET A 39 -1.96 -0.70 12.07
CA MET A 39 -0.86 -1.63 12.30
C MET A 39 -0.48 -2.38 11.02
N VAL A 40 -1.48 -2.89 10.29
CA VAL A 40 -1.25 -3.62 9.05
C VAL A 40 -0.74 -2.68 7.94
N GLU A 41 -1.33 -1.51 7.75
CA GLU A 41 -0.92 -0.54 6.73
C GLU A 41 0.52 -0.07 6.94
N ILE A 42 0.89 0.29 8.19
CA ILE A 42 2.25 0.70 8.53
C ILE A 42 3.23 -0.46 8.34
N GLY A 43 2.90 -1.65 8.81
CA GLY A 43 3.75 -2.83 8.69
C GLY A 43 4.03 -3.21 7.23
N VAL A 44 2.98 -3.26 6.41
CA VAL A 44 3.10 -3.56 4.97
C VAL A 44 3.94 -2.49 4.27
N ASN A 45 3.73 -1.21 4.57
CA ASN A 45 4.52 -0.14 3.98
C ASN A 45 6.03 -0.30 4.28
N ILE A 46 6.41 -0.62 5.52
CA ILE A 46 7.82 -0.85 5.88
C ILE A 46 8.41 -2.02 5.09
N VAL A 47 7.70 -3.15 5.03
CA VAL A 47 8.17 -4.34 4.31
C VAL A 47 8.34 -4.05 2.83
N TYR A 48 7.42 -3.28 2.22
CA TYR A 48 7.52 -2.90 0.82
C TYR A 48 8.70 -1.96 0.54
N MET A 49 8.97 -1.00 1.42
CA MET A 49 10.13 -0.11 1.27
C MET A 49 11.45 -0.88 1.31
N ILE A 50 11.59 -1.81 2.26
CA ILE A 50 12.80 -2.65 2.41
C ILE A 50 12.94 -3.59 1.20
N THR A 51 11.86 -4.26 0.81
CA THR A 51 11.87 -5.23 -0.29
C THR A 51 12.13 -4.55 -1.64
N GLY A 52 11.51 -3.40 -1.89
CA GLY A 52 11.73 -2.58 -3.08
C GLY A 52 13.17 -2.07 -3.17
N GLY A 53 13.70 -1.51 -2.09
CA GLY A 53 15.10 -1.06 -2.03
C GLY A 53 16.10 -2.20 -2.23
N ASN A 54 15.86 -3.37 -1.64
CA ASN A 54 16.69 -4.56 -1.86
C ASN A 54 16.62 -5.07 -3.32
N SER A 55 15.44 -4.99 -3.95
CA SER A 55 15.27 -5.39 -5.35
C SER A 55 16.01 -4.46 -6.29
N LEU A 56 15.92 -3.14 -6.07
CA LEU A 56 16.70 -2.15 -6.83
C LEU A 56 18.21 -2.36 -6.67
N LYS A 57 18.66 -2.65 -5.44
CA LYS A 57 20.06 -2.98 -5.20
C LYS A 57 20.51 -4.20 -6.01
N LYS A 58 19.73 -5.28 -6.01
CA LYS A 58 20.05 -6.48 -6.79
C LYS A 58 20.12 -6.20 -8.29
N ILE A 59 19.21 -5.39 -8.83
CA ILE A 59 19.24 -4.97 -10.24
C ILE A 59 20.54 -4.19 -10.53
N HIS A 60 20.92 -3.27 -9.65
CA HIS A 60 22.16 -2.52 -9.78
C HIS A 60 23.39 -3.44 -9.76
N ASP A 61 23.44 -4.38 -8.80
CA ASP A 61 24.55 -5.32 -8.65
C ASP A 61 24.67 -6.29 -9.85
N LEU A 62 23.54 -6.62 -10.51
CA LEU A 62 23.53 -7.41 -11.75
C LEU A 62 23.92 -6.60 -12.99
N ALA A 63 23.55 -5.30 -13.03
CA ALA A 63 23.85 -4.44 -14.17
C ALA A 63 25.29 -3.93 -14.18
N CYS A 64 25.93 -3.81 -13.02
CA CYS A 64 27.30 -3.32 -12.89
C CYS A 64 28.16 -4.23 -11.99
N HIS A 65 28.99 -5.06 -12.61
CA HIS A 65 29.85 -6.01 -11.90
C HIS A 65 31.04 -5.37 -11.16
N ASP A 66 31.54 -4.21 -11.61
CA ASP A 66 32.72 -3.52 -11.04
C ASP A 66 32.37 -2.21 -10.29
N CYS A 67 31.09 -1.98 -9.99
CA CYS A 67 30.68 -0.79 -9.26
C CYS A 67 31.01 -0.87 -7.77
N LYS A 68 31.28 0.30 -7.15
CA LYS A 68 31.46 0.37 -5.69
C LYS A 68 30.18 -0.08 -4.98
N PRO A 69 30.28 -0.84 -3.88
CA PRO A 69 29.12 -1.26 -3.12
C PRO A 69 28.41 -0.05 -2.52
N ILE A 70 27.18 0.18 -2.94
CA ILE A 70 26.30 1.24 -2.41
C ILE A 70 25.50 0.66 -1.24
N LYS A 71 25.33 1.45 -0.16
CA LYS A 71 24.51 1.05 0.98
C LYS A 71 23.05 0.87 0.56
N THR A 72 22.43 -0.22 1.00
CA THR A 72 21.01 -0.52 0.75
C THR A 72 20.08 0.64 1.14
N THR A 73 20.42 1.40 2.19
CA THR A 73 19.66 2.57 2.64
C THR A 73 19.41 3.59 1.53
N TYR A 74 20.37 3.81 0.62
CA TYR A 74 20.19 4.74 -0.49
C TYR A 74 19.14 4.24 -1.49
N PHE A 75 19.13 2.94 -1.80
CA PHE A 75 18.11 2.35 -2.67
C PHE A 75 16.72 2.39 -2.03
N ILE A 76 16.63 2.19 -0.71
CA ILE A 76 15.37 2.38 0.03
C ILE A 76 14.89 3.83 -0.08
N MET A 77 15.78 4.83 0.09
CA MET A 77 15.41 6.24 -0.06
C MET A 77 14.96 6.60 -1.48
N ILE A 78 15.59 6.03 -2.51
CA ILE A 78 15.16 6.21 -3.91
C ILE A 78 13.76 5.61 -4.13
N PHE A 79 13.51 4.41 -3.61
CA PHE A 79 12.18 3.79 -3.72
C PHE A 79 11.11 4.58 -2.95
N ALA A 80 11.47 5.11 -1.78
CA ALA A 80 10.61 5.93 -0.94
C ALA A 80 10.27 7.28 -1.59
N SER A 81 11.21 7.92 -2.30
CA SER A 81 10.95 9.22 -2.96
C SER A 81 9.93 9.09 -4.09
N VAL A 82 9.96 7.99 -4.85
CA VAL A 82 8.93 7.67 -5.85
C VAL A 82 7.56 7.50 -5.19
N HIS A 83 7.48 6.73 -4.10
CA HIS A 83 6.22 6.55 -3.36
C HIS A 83 5.69 7.86 -2.79
N PHE A 84 6.58 8.70 -2.25
CA PHE A 84 6.21 10.01 -1.72
C PHE A 84 5.65 10.92 -2.82
N PHE A 85 6.25 10.92 -4.01
CA PHE A 85 5.72 11.68 -5.13
C PHE A 85 4.34 11.16 -5.55
N LEU A 86 4.20 9.84 -5.69
CA LEU A 86 2.93 9.20 -6.04
C LEU A 86 1.83 9.46 -4.99
N SER A 87 2.16 9.51 -3.69
CA SER A 87 1.19 9.79 -2.63
C SER A 87 0.67 11.23 -2.63
N ASN A 88 1.37 12.15 -3.28
CA ASN A 88 0.92 13.53 -3.44
C ASN A 88 0.03 13.73 -4.68
N LEU A 89 -0.18 12.69 -5.51
CA LEU A 89 -1.07 12.79 -6.67
C LEU A 89 -2.54 12.79 -6.22
N PRO A 90 -3.35 13.75 -6.69
CA PRO A 90 -4.71 13.98 -6.18
C PRO A 90 -5.75 12.96 -6.66
N SER A 91 -5.40 12.03 -7.57
CA SER A 91 -6.37 11.10 -8.16
C SER A 91 -5.81 9.69 -8.38
N PHE A 92 -6.65 8.68 -8.14
CA PHE A 92 -6.37 7.28 -8.48
C PHE A 92 -6.12 7.06 -9.98
N ASN A 93 -6.72 7.89 -10.84
CA ASN A 93 -6.48 7.85 -12.28
C ASN A 93 -5.02 8.14 -12.65
N SER A 94 -4.32 8.94 -11.84
CA SER A 94 -2.89 9.24 -12.03
C SER A 94 -1.98 8.05 -11.70
N ILE A 95 -2.50 7.02 -11.03
CA ILE A 95 -1.77 5.80 -10.62
C ILE A 95 -2.17 4.60 -11.50
N THR A 96 -3.06 4.78 -12.49
CA THR A 96 -3.51 3.71 -13.39
C THR A 96 -2.35 2.95 -14.04
N LEU A 97 -1.24 3.62 -14.34
CA LEU A 97 -0.04 2.98 -14.89
C LEU A 97 0.59 1.97 -13.91
N VAL A 98 0.63 2.29 -12.62
CA VAL A 98 1.13 1.39 -11.57
C VAL A 98 0.17 0.21 -11.41
N SER A 99 -1.14 0.45 -11.45
CA SER A 99 -2.16 -0.61 -11.43
C SER A 99 -2.07 -1.54 -12.65
N LEU A 100 -1.82 -0.99 -13.83
CA LEU A 100 -1.61 -1.76 -15.06
C LEU A 100 -0.35 -2.62 -14.96
N ALA A 101 0.77 -2.06 -14.50
CA ALA A 101 2.01 -2.80 -14.29
C ALA A 101 1.81 -3.95 -13.28
N ALA A 102 1.10 -3.70 -12.18
CA ALA A 102 0.76 -4.73 -11.22
C ALA A 102 -0.09 -5.85 -11.84
N ALA A 103 -1.08 -5.50 -12.67
CA ALA A 103 -1.91 -6.48 -13.36
C ALA A 103 -1.10 -7.37 -14.33
N VAL A 104 -0.14 -6.79 -15.07
CA VAL A 104 0.76 -7.55 -15.96
C VAL A 104 1.67 -8.48 -15.16
N MET A 105 2.20 -8.03 -14.03
CA MET A 105 3.07 -8.84 -13.16
C MET A 105 2.32 -9.99 -12.47
N SER A 106 0.99 -9.90 -12.36
CA SER A 106 0.13 -10.92 -11.74
C SER A 106 -0.40 -11.99 -12.72
N LEU A 107 -0.05 -11.86 -14.01
CA LEU A 107 -0.50 -12.73 -15.10
C LEU A 107 0.56 -13.79 -15.41
#